data_AF-A0AAE0JPG2-F1
#
_entry.id   AF-A0AAE0JPG2-F1
#
_cell.length_a   1.000
_cell.length_b   1.000
_cell.length_c   1.000
_cell.angle_alpha   90.00
_cell.angle_beta   90.00
_cell.angle_gamma   90.00
#
_symmetry.space_group_name_H-M   'P 1'
#
loop_
_entity.id
_entity.type
_entity.pdbx_description
1 polymer ?
#
loop_
_entity_poly.entity_id
_entity_poly.type
_entity_poly.pdbx_seq_one_letter_code
_entity_poly.pdbx_strand_id
1 'polypeptide(L)'
;MNPKDYCSLLFDDETFSRSRLYFWIIGFIIEVHPCIEDNITQWNLYQRARIQPLLDDLNSKDQAEVTKVERSIAKSITKYDKEGNEIKQDLENLKKRFDEISESVRALRDGLFNASALMESRSATRLGQNVQLLTYVSIFYLPLGFCAALWAVPNIDQFNTRKAFIIATCLVSLVTLTVVFNMGNISDALGLTYFHWRKKTLQAMENDPNTKWQGRRGRFDEFPPNIERRVASEWWIAHYQAYQLGRKVKDGLKTFKGRFTGREANSDSIPASGTGNV
;
A
#
# COMPACT_ATOMS: atom_id res chain seq x y z
N MET A 1 4.04 -26.23 27.90
CA MET A 1 4.90 -25.27 27.16
C MET A 1 4.75 -23.90 27.80
N ASN A 2 5.84 -23.18 28.07
CA ASN A 2 5.77 -21.86 28.70
C ASN A 2 5.22 -20.83 27.68
N PRO A 3 4.22 -20.01 28.04
CA PRO A 3 3.64 -19.01 27.12
C PRO A 3 4.66 -18.02 26.55
N LYS A 4 5.71 -17.67 27.31
CA LYS A 4 6.74 -16.72 26.86
C LYS A 4 7.57 -17.28 25.72
N ASP A 5 7.92 -18.55 25.81
CA ASP A 5 8.68 -19.27 24.78
C ASP A 5 7.82 -19.50 23.53
N TYR A 6 6.50 -19.60 23.69
CA TYR A 6 5.59 -19.67 22.55
C TYR A 6 5.46 -18.32 21.83
N CYS A 7 5.33 -17.23 22.57
CA CYS A 7 5.28 -15.88 21.99
C CYS A 7 6.57 -15.48 21.29
N SER A 8 7.74 -15.94 21.76
CA SER A 8 9.00 -15.71 21.06
C SER A 8 9.09 -16.49 19.74
N LEU A 9 8.27 -17.53 19.53
CA LEU A 9 8.19 -18.21 18.24
C LEU A 9 7.44 -17.40 17.17
N LEU A 10 6.65 -16.41 17.58
CA LEU A 10 5.82 -15.60 16.70
C LEU A 10 6.61 -14.54 15.92
N PHE A 11 7.86 -14.29 16.32
CA PHE A 11 8.74 -13.31 15.72
C PHE A 11 10.00 -13.98 15.22
N ASP A 12 10.57 -13.43 14.14
CA ASP A 12 11.83 -13.91 13.60
C ASP A 12 13.02 -13.26 14.31
N ASP A 13 14.20 -13.87 14.18
CA ASP A 13 15.46 -13.25 14.57
C ASP A 13 15.92 -12.22 13.51
N GLU A 14 16.92 -11.40 13.85
CA GLU A 14 17.45 -10.38 12.91
C GLU A 14 18.01 -10.99 11.61
N THR A 15 18.37 -12.28 11.63
CA THR A 15 18.91 -13.02 10.49
C THR A 15 17.86 -13.76 9.67
N PHE A 16 16.57 -13.60 10.02
CA PHE A 16 15.42 -14.23 9.39
C PHE A 16 15.51 -15.76 9.31
N SER A 17 16.13 -16.40 10.30
CA SER A 17 16.44 -17.82 10.32
C SER A 17 15.19 -18.68 10.19
N ARG A 18 14.07 -18.29 10.83
CA ARG A 18 12.82 -19.07 10.80
C ARG A 18 12.09 -18.87 9.50
N SER A 19 12.02 -17.64 8.98
CA SER A 19 11.44 -17.38 7.66
C SER A 19 12.17 -18.21 6.60
N ARG A 20 13.51 -18.21 6.63
CA ARG A 20 14.34 -19.02 5.72
C ARG A 20 14.07 -20.51 5.87
N LEU A 21 13.94 -21.01 7.09
CA LEU A 21 13.58 -22.41 7.36
C LEU A 21 12.20 -22.76 6.78
N TYR A 22 11.18 -21.94 7.02
CA TYR A 22 9.84 -22.19 6.48
C TYR A 22 9.81 -22.15 4.95
N PHE A 23 10.52 -21.19 4.32
CA PHE A 23 10.68 -21.18 2.87
C PHE A 23 11.38 -22.43 2.35
N TRP A 24 12.44 -22.87 3.02
CA TRP A 24 13.17 -24.08 2.64
C TRP A 24 12.28 -25.32 2.75
N ILE A 25 11.55 -25.49 3.85
CA ILE A 25 10.63 -26.63 4.04
C ILE A 25 9.54 -26.63 2.98
N ILE A 26 8.92 -25.47 2.69
CA ILE A 26 7.89 -25.37 1.65
C ILE A 26 8.47 -25.72 0.29
N GLY A 27 9.65 -25.18 -0.06
CA GLY A 27 10.32 -25.49 -1.32
C GLY A 27 10.64 -26.97 -1.46
N PHE A 28 11.20 -27.57 -0.40
CA PHE A 28 11.50 -29.00 -0.36
C PHE A 28 10.25 -29.87 -0.52
N ILE A 29 9.15 -29.56 0.17
CA ILE A 29 7.90 -30.32 0.03
C ILE A 29 7.36 -30.22 -1.39
N ILE A 30 7.39 -29.03 -1.99
CA ILE A 30 6.95 -28.83 -3.38
C ILE A 30 7.78 -29.66 -4.36
N GLU A 31 9.09 -29.81 -4.12
CA GLU A 31 9.98 -30.60 -4.95
C GLU A 31 9.77 -32.12 -4.78
N VAL A 32 9.52 -32.58 -3.54
CA VAL A 32 9.34 -34.01 -3.24
C VAL A 32 7.96 -34.52 -3.62
N HIS A 33 6.92 -33.69 -3.54
CA HIS A 33 5.55 -34.07 -3.85
C HIS A 33 5.38 -34.76 -5.22
N PRO A 34 5.86 -34.20 -6.35
CA PRO A 34 5.75 -34.85 -7.65
C PRO A 34 6.53 -36.16 -7.73
N CYS A 35 7.66 -36.29 -7.02
CA CYS A 35 8.44 -37.54 -7.00
C CYS A 35 7.66 -38.68 -6.32
N ILE A 36 6.95 -38.40 -5.22
CA ILE A 36 6.12 -39.39 -4.54
C ILE A 36 4.91 -39.76 -5.40
N GLU A 37 4.27 -38.76 -6.01
CA GLU A 37 3.12 -38.95 -6.88
C GLU A 37 3.45 -39.75 -8.14
N ASP A 38 4.59 -39.48 -8.77
CA ASP A 38 5.07 -40.25 -9.90
C ASP A 38 5.37 -41.69 -9.47
N ASN A 39 6.08 -41.92 -8.37
CA ASN A 39 6.34 -43.29 -7.87
C ASN A 39 5.05 -44.10 -7.62
N ILE A 40 4.03 -43.49 -7.03
CA ILE A 40 2.72 -44.13 -6.84
C ILE A 40 2.08 -44.45 -8.20
N THR A 41 2.15 -43.51 -9.15
CA THR A 41 1.59 -43.66 -10.49
C THR A 41 2.30 -44.77 -11.27
N GLN A 42 3.63 -44.81 -11.26
CA GLN A 42 4.43 -45.85 -11.90
C GLN A 42 4.12 -47.23 -11.33
N TRP A 43 3.98 -47.36 -10.00
CA TRP A 43 3.59 -48.62 -9.39
C TRP A 43 2.20 -49.08 -9.86
N ASN A 44 1.20 -48.19 -9.86
CA ASN A 44 -0.15 -48.50 -10.35
C ASN A 44 -0.15 -48.94 -11.82
N LEU A 45 0.62 -48.26 -12.68
CA LEU A 45 0.75 -48.59 -14.08
C LEU A 45 1.42 -49.97 -14.27
N TYR A 46 2.51 -50.22 -13.54
CA TYR A 46 3.21 -51.50 -13.55
C TYR A 46 2.31 -52.66 -13.09
N GLN A 47 1.64 -52.49 -11.96
CA GLN A 47 0.71 -53.47 -11.41
C GLN A 47 -0.39 -53.81 -12.41
N ARG A 48 -1.03 -52.78 -12.98
CA ARG A 48 -2.12 -52.97 -13.96
C ARG A 48 -1.64 -53.61 -15.27
N ALA A 49 -0.45 -53.27 -15.74
CA ALA A 49 0.07 -53.72 -17.03
C ALA A 49 0.81 -55.07 -16.99
N ARG A 50 1.29 -55.51 -15.83
CA ARG A 50 2.11 -56.72 -15.69
C ARG A 50 1.57 -57.70 -14.67
N ILE A 51 1.17 -57.24 -13.49
CA ILE A 51 0.74 -58.13 -12.40
C ILE A 51 -0.70 -58.59 -12.61
N GLN A 52 -1.62 -57.66 -12.88
CA GLN A 52 -3.04 -57.95 -13.03
C GLN A 52 -3.34 -59.01 -14.12
N PRO A 53 -2.78 -58.91 -15.34
CA PRO A 53 -3.07 -59.89 -16.39
C PRO A 53 -2.55 -61.29 -16.05
N LEU A 54 -1.41 -61.38 -15.36
CA LEU A 54 -0.86 -62.65 -14.87
C LEU A 54 -1.77 -63.27 -13.80
N LEU A 55 -2.29 -62.45 -12.90
CA LEU A 55 -3.22 -62.89 -11.85
C LEU A 55 -4.56 -63.37 -12.44
N ASP A 56 -5.08 -62.63 -13.42
CA ASP A 56 -6.35 -62.94 -14.09
C ASP A 56 -6.25 -64.23 -14.92
N ASP A 57 -5.16 -64.43 -15.67
CA ASP A 57 -4.89 -65.68 -16.41
C ASP A 57 -4.84 -66.89 -15.47
N LEU A 58 -4.10 -66.78 -14.36
CA LEU A 58 -3.96 -67.84 -13.37
C LEU A 58 -5.29 -68.18 -12.67
N ASN A 59 -6.15 -67.18 -12.44
CA ASN A 59 -7.47 -67.38 -11.84
C ASN A 59 -8.51 -67.95 -12.82
N SER A 60 -8.30 -67.80 -14.13
CA SER A 60 -9.18 -68.32 -15.17
C SER A 60 -8.98 -69.80 -15.49
N LYS A 61 -7.83 -70.38 -15.11
CA LYS A 61 -7.50 -71.80 -15.34
C LYS A 61 -8.13 -72.71 -14.28
N ASP A 62 -8.68 -73.84 -14.73
CA ASP A 62 -9.30 -74.83 -13.84
C ASP A 62 -8.27 -75.47 -12.90
N GLN A 63 -8.64 -75.67 -11.64
CA GLN A 63 -7.73 -76.12 -10.57
C GLN A 63 -7.07 -77.50 -10.83
N ALA A 64 -7.64 -78.28 -11.75
CA ALA A 64 -7.13 -79.57 -12.21
C ALA A 64 -6.01 -79.46 -13.26
N GLU A 65 -5.95 -78.38 -14.04
CA GLU A 65 -4.92 -78.16 -15.09
C GLU A 65 -3.67 -77.44 -14.57
N VAL A 66 -3.75 -76.77 -13.41
CA VAL A 66 -2.65 -75.95 -12.90
C VAL A 66 -1.51 -76.82 -12.36
N THR A 67 -0.35 -76.74 -13.01
CA THR A 67 0.87 -77.44 -12.60
C THR A 67 1.36 -76.95 -11.22
N LYS A 68 2.11 -77.80 -10.52
CA LYS A 68 2.71 -77.45 -9.20
C LYS A 68 3.62 -76.21 -9.29
N VAL A 69 4.25 -76.01 -10.44
CA VAL A 69 5.13 -74.86 -10.74
C VAL A 69 4.30 -73.57 -10.86
N GLU A 70 3.21 -73.57 -11.64
CA GLU A 70 2.31 -72.41 -11.79
C GLU A 70 1.71 -71.98 -10.44
N ARG A 71 1.33 -72.94 -9.59
CA ARG A 71 0.87 -72.65 -8.22
C ARG A 71 1.94 -71.99 -7.34
N SER A 72 3.20 -72.39 -7.48
CA SER A 72 4.31 -71.75 -6.75
C SER A 72 4.57 -70.34 -7.24
N ILE A 73 4.51 -70.11 -8.55
CA ILE A 73 4.68 -68.79 -9.17
C ILE A 73 3.54 -67.85 -8.74
N ALA A 74 2.29 -68.32 -8.78
CA ALA A 74 1.11 -67.57 -8.33
C ALA A 74 1.26 -67.11 -6.86
N LYS A 75 1.70 -68.00 -5.97
CA LYS A 75 1.97 -67.66 -4.56
C LYS A 75 3.05 -66.59 -4.40
N SER A 76 4.14 -66.67 -5.17
CA SER A 76 5.19 -65.65 -5.13
C SER A 76 4.70 -64.30 -5.67
N ILE A 77 3.96 -64.28 -6.78
CA ILE A 77 3.42 -63.05 -7.37
C ILE A 77 2.43 -62.37 -6.43
N THR A 78 1.49 -63.12 -5.85
CA THR A 78 0.53 -62.56 -4.87
C THR A 78 1.24 -62.00 -3.63
N LYS A 79 2.33 -62.63 -3.19
CA LYS A 79 3.13 -62.12 -2.08
C LYS A 79 3.80 -60.78 -2.43
N TYR A 80 4.47 -60.69 -3.57
CA TYR A 80 5.14 -59.46 -4.00
C TYR A 80 4.17 -58.34 -4.36
N ASP A 81 3.01 -58.67 -4.94
CA ASP A 81 1.93 -57.70 -5.18
C ASP A 81 1.42 -57.10 -3.86
N LYS A 82 1.24 -57.95 -2.84
CA LYS A 82 0.86 -57.49 -1.51
C LYS A 82 1.93 -56.59 -0.89
N GLU A 83 3.20 -57.00 -0.91
CA GLU A 83 4.32 -56.18 -0.39
C GLU A 83 4.42 -54.83 -1.12
N GLY A 84 4.25 -54.82 -2.44
CA GLY A 84 4.27 -53.57 -3.21
C GLY A 84 3.07 -52.66 -2.92
N ASN A 85 1.88 -53.23 -2.70
CA ASN A 85 0.71 -52.48 -2.26
C ASN A 85 0.88 -51.90 -0.84
N GLU A 86 1.54 -52.61 0.07
CA GLU A 86 1.89 -52.11 1.41
C GLU A 86 2.83 -50.90 1.31
N ILE A 87 3.90 -50.98 0.50
CA ILE A 87 4.83 -49.86 0.27
C ILE A 87 4.13 -48.67 -0.40
N LYS A 88 3.25 -48.94 -1.37
CA LYS A 88 2.42 -47.89 -2.00
C LYS A 88 1.57 -47.18 -0.94
N GLN A 89 0.92 -47.93 -0.05
CA GLN A 89 0.10 -47.37 1.03
C GLN A 89 0.93 -46.49 1.97
N ASP A 90 2.16 -46.90 2.28
CA ASP A 90 3.10 -46.11 3.07
C ASP A 90 3.51 -44.82 2.37
N LEU A 91 3.74 -44.85 1.05
CA LEU A 91 4.00 -43.65 0.24
C LEU A 91 2.80 -42.68 0.24
N GLU A 92 1.58 -43.20 0.12
CA GLU A 92 0.36 -42.38 0.20
C GLU A 92 0.20 -41.73 1.58
N ASN A 93 0.51 -42.47 2.64
CA ASN A 93 0.49 -41.95 4.01
C ASN A 93 1.57 -40.88 4.20
N LEU A 94 2.76 -41.08 3.63
CA LEU A 94 3.85 -40.12 3.65
C LEU A 94 3.46 -38.83 2.89
N LYS A 95 2.81 -38.95 1.73
CA LYS A 95 2.27 -37.81 0.96
C LYS A 95 1.32 -36.98 1.83
N LYS A 96 0.34 -37.62 2.47
CA LYS A 96 -0.63 -36.94 3.37
C LYS A 96 0.07 -36.18 4.50
N ARG A 97 1.08 -36.81 5.13
CA ARG A 97 1.87 -36.15 6.20
C ARG A 97 2.60 -34.92 5.68
N PHE A 98 3.18 -34.98 4.48
CA PHE A 98 3.81 -33.80 3.88
C PHE A 98 2.81 -32.70 3.57
N ASP A 99 1.60 -33.03 3.13
CA ASP A 99 0.54 -32.06 2.88
C ASP A 99 0.11 -31.37 4.19
N GLU A 100 -0.11 -32.12 5.27
CA GLU A 100 -0.42 -31.59 6.60
C GLU A 100 0.70 -30.67 7.14
N ILE A 101 1.96 -31.08 6.97
CA ILE A 101 3.12 -30.26 7.35
C ILE A 101 3.20 -29.00 6.49
N SER A 102 2.95 -29.10 5.19
CA SER A 102 2.96 -27.97 4.25
C SER A 102 1.93 -26.92 4.65
N GLU A 103 0.70 -27.34 4.95
CA GLU A 103 -0.37 -26.46 5.43
C GLU A 103 0.01 -25.80 6.76
N SER A 104 0.53 -26.58 7.70
CA SER A 104 0.98 -26.08 9.00
C SER A 104 2.11 -25.06 8.88
N VAL A 105 3.10 -25.33 8.04
CA VAL A 105 4.24 -24.43 7.81
C VAL A 105 3.80 -23.16 7.07
N ARG A 106 2.85 -23.25 6.12
CA ARG A 106 2.25 -22.07 5.49
C ARG A 106 1.53 -21.20 6.51
N ALA A 107 0.71 -21.79 7.37
CA ALA A 107 0.02 -21.06 8.44
C ALA A 107 1.00 -20.38 9.40
N LEU A 108 2.09 -21.06 9.79
CA LEU A 108 3.15 -20.50 10.63
C LEU A 108 3.88 -19.35 9.93
N ARG A 109 4.25 -19.52 8.66
CA ARG A 109 4.88 -18.48 7.84
C ARG A 109 4.00 -17.24 7.74
N ASP A 110 2.72 -17.43 7.45
CA ASP A 110 1.78 -16.31 7.30
C ASP A 110 1.55 -15.62 8.65
N GLY A 111 1.45 -16.38 9.74
CA GLY A 111 1.42 -15.85 11.10
C GLY A 111 2.66 -15.04 11.45
N LEU A 112 3.85 -15.54 11.12
CA LEU A 112 5.14 -14.88 11.33
C LEU A 112 5.23 -13.57 10.53
N PHE A 113 4.83 -13.56 9.26
CA PHE A 113 4.85 -12.36 8.44
C PHE A 113 3.86 -11.31 8.91
N ASN A 114 2.64 -11.72 9.26
CA ASN A 114 1.64 -10.81 9.80
C ASN A 114 2.11 -10.19 11.12
N ALA A 115 2.69 -11.00 12.01
CA ALA A 115 3.26 -10.51 13.26
C ALA A 115 4.43 -9.55 13.04
N SER A 116 5.33 -9.88 12.11
CA SER A 116 6.49 -9.05 11.76
C SER A 116 6.05 -7.71 11.16
N ALA A 117 5.09 -7.71 10.23
CA ALA A 117 4.53 -6.49 9.65
C ALA A 117 3.84 -5.61 10.72
N LEU A 118 3.12 -6.21 11.66
CA LEU A 118 2.53 -5.48 12.79
C LEU A 118 3.60 -4.88 13.71
N MET A 119 4.68 -5.61 13.98
CA MET A 119 5.80 -5.13 14.78
C MET A 119 6.53 -3.98 14.09
N GLU A 120 6.79 -4.11 12.79
CA GLU A 120 7.38 -3.05 11.96
C GLU A 120 6.50 -1.80 11.95
N SER A 121 5.19 -1.97 11.77
CA SER A 121 4.22 -0.87 11.85
C SER A 121 4.23 -0.15 13.19
N ARG A 122 4.30 -0.90 14.30
CA ARG A 122 4.42 -0.33 15.65
C ARG A 122 5.74 0.40 15.86
N SER A 123 6.85 -0.17 15.40
CA SER A 123 8.17 0.44 15.48
C SER A 123 8.26 1.72 14.65
N ALA A 124 7.71 1.72 13.43
CA ALA A 124 7.60 2.91 12.58
C ALA A 124 6.73 3.99 13.21
N THR A 125 5.61 3.61 13.84
CA THR A 125 4.75 4.56 14.58
C THR A 125 5.49 5.19 15.76
N ARG A 126 6.20 4.38 16.56
CA ARG A 126 7.01 4.88 17.68
C ARG A 126 8.13 5.81 17.20
N LEU A 127 8.80 5.46 16.11
CA LEU A 127 9.82 6.31 15.51
C LEU A 127 9.21 7.63 15.02
N GLY A 128 8.05 7.59 14.37
CA GLY A 128 7.30 8.77 13.95
C GLY A 128 6.94 9.68 15.13
N GLN A 129 6.47 9.11 16.23
CA GLN A 129 6.18 9.84 17.46
C GLN A 129 7.44 10.47 18.08
N ASN A 130 8.57 9.75 18.08
CA ASN A 130 9.84 10.28 18.59
C ASN A 130 10.34 11.45 17.73
N VAL A 131 10.26 11.34 16.41
CA VAL A 131 10.61 12.43 15.48
C VAL A 131 9.67 13.62 15.65
N GLN A 132 8.38 13.38 15.83
CA GLN A 132 7.39 14.42 16.08
C GLN A 132 7.70 15.18 17.39
N LEU A 133 8.02 14.46 18.47
CA LEU A 133 8.40 15.06 19.75
C LEU A 133 9.66 15.93 19.61
N LEU A 134 10.70 15.41 18.94
CA LEU A 134 11.92 16.15 18.68
C LEU A 134 11.63 17.43 17.87
N THR A 135 10.81 17.31 16.83
CA THR A 135 10.39 18.44 16.00
C THR A 135 9.65 19.48 16.82
N TYR A 136 8.76 19.07 17.73
CA TYR A 136 8.08 19.99 18.64
C TYR A 136 9.05 20.74 19.57
N VAL A 137 10.04 20.05 20.14
CA VAL A 137 11.08 20.70 20.94
C VAL A 137 11.91 21.68 20.11
N SER A 138 12.28 21.32 18.87
CA SER A 138 13.02 22.21 17.98
C SER A 138 12.22 23.46 17.58
N ILE A 139 10.94 23.30 17.20
CA ILE A 139 10.08 24.44 16.86
C ILE A 139 9.84 25.33 18.09
N PHE A 140 9.75 24.76 19.29
CA PHE A 140 9.66 25.53 20.54
C PHE A 140 10.96 26.30 20.82
N TYR A 141 12.12 25.69 20.58
CA TYR A 141 13.42 26.27 20.92
C TYR A 141 13.87 27.36 19.95
N LEU A 142 13.48 27.30 18.67
CA LEU A 142 13.94 28.23 17.64
C LEU A 142 13.54 29.69 17.92
N PRO A 143 12.28 30.02 18.28
CA PRO A 143 11.88 31.37 18.69
C PRO A 143 12.53 31.77 20.02
N LEU A 144 12.67 30.84 20.97
CA LEU A 144 13.27 31.12 22.27
C LEU A 144 14.75 31.49 22.13
N GLY A 145 15.49 30.75 21.30
CA GLY A 145 16.88 31.04 20.95
C GLY A 145 17.02 32.36 20.22
N PHE A 146 16.09 32.69 19.31
CA PHE A 146 16.05 34.01 18.66
C PHE A 146 15.82 35.13 19.69
N CYS A 147 14.91 34.96 20.65
CA CYS A 147 14.68 35.92 21.72
C CYS A 147 15.93 36.10 22.59
N ALA A 148 16.60 35.02 22.98
CA ALA A 148 17.84 35.08 23.75
C ALA A 148 18.97 35.82 23.00
N ALA A 149 19.12 35.55 21.70
CA ALA A 149 20.09 36.24 20.84
C ALA A 149 19.77 37.73 20.70
N LEU A 150 18.49 38.07 20.56
CA LEU A 150 17.99 39.44 20.48
C LEU A 150 18.32 40.25 21.75
N TRP A 151 18.25 39.63 22.94
CA TRP A 151 18.63 40.26 24.20
C TRP A 151 20.14 40.38 24.43
N ALA A 152 20.96 39.63 23.68
CA ALA A 152 22.42 39.67 23.79
C ALA A 152 23.05 40.81 22.99
N VAL A 153 22.29 41.53 22.17
CA VAL A 153 22.80 42.65 21.34
C VAL A 153 23.11 43.87 22.23
N PRO A 154 24.32 44.44 22.21
CA PRO A 154 24.63 45.65 22.97
C PRO A 154 23.93 46.90 22.39
N ASN A 155 23.61 47.90 23.23
CA ASN A 155 22.92 49.17 22.92
C ASN A 155 21.37 49.18 22.86
N ILE A 156 20.68 48.19 23.43
CA ILE A 156 19.19 48.19 23.52
C ILE A 156 18.65 49.05 24.69
N ASP A 157 19.54 49.75 25.41
CA ASP A 157 19.21 50.41 26.69
C ASP A 157 18.41 51.72 26.57
N GLN A 158 18.10 52.18 25.35
CA GLN A 158 17.21 53.33 25.16
C GLN A 158 15.78 52.99 25.61
N PHE A 159 15.24 53.77 26.54
CA PHE A 159 13.98 53.47 27.26
C PHE A 159 12.77 53.22 26.34
N ASN A 160 12.67 53.96 25.23
CA ASN A 160 11.58 53.81 24.26
C ASN A 160 11.74 52.55 23.40
N THR A 161 12.96 52.26 22.93
CA THR A 161 13.28 51.07 22.12
C THR A 161 13.15 49.79 22.95
N ARG A 162 13.60 49.82 24.21
CA ARG A 162 13.50 48.69 25.15
C ARG A 162 12.05 48.24 25.38
N LYS A 163 11.12 49.17 25.60
CA LYS A 163 9.69 48.84 25.81
C LYS A 163 9.06 48.21 24.57
N ALA A 164 9.26 48.80 23.39
CA ALA A 164 8.75 48.25 22.14
C ALA A 164 9.32 46.85 21.85
N PHE A 165 10.61 46.66 22.15
CA PHE A 165 11.31 45.39 21.97
C PHE A 165 10.82 44.28 22.92
N ILE A 166 10.61 44.60 24.20
CA ILE A 166 10.01 43.66 25.17
C ILE A 166 8.63 43.22 24.67
N ILE A 167 7.78 44.18 24.26
CA ILE A 167 6.42 43.90 23.79
C ILE A 167 6.46 43.01 22.54
N ALA A 168 7.31 43.34 21.55
CA ALA A 168 7.45 42.55 20.33
C ALA A 168 7.97 41.13 20.61
N THR A 169 8.96 40.98 21.49
CA THR A 169 9.53 39.67 21.86
C THR A 169 8.49 38.79 22.58
N CYS A 170 7.73 39.38 23.53
CA CYS A 170 6.65 38.68 24.21
C CYS A 170 5.52 38.30 23.25
N LEU A 171 5.14 39.19 22.32
CA LEU A 171 4.11 38.90 21.31
C LEU A 171 4.53 37.77 20.37
N VAL A 172 5.74 37.84 19.82
CA VAL A 172 6.27 36.81 18.91
C VAL A 172 6.40 35.46 19.62
N SER A 173 6.88 35.47 20.87
CA SER A 173 6.93 34.25 21.69
C SER A 173 5.54 33.69 21.96
N LEU A 174 4.59 34.52 22.41
CA LEU A 174 3.22 34.10 22.70
C LEU A 174 2.52 33.53 21.46
N VAL A 175 2.63 34.20 20.32
CA VAL A 175 2.06 33.74 19.04
C VAL A 175 2.68 32.41 18.64
N THR A 176 4.01 32.30 18.68
CA THR A 176 4.68 31.08 18.22
C THR A 176 4.36 29.89 19.15
N LEU A 177 4.33 30.11 20.46
CA LEU A 177 3.92 29.08 21.42
C LEU A 177 2.47 28.64 21.23
N THR A 178 1.57 29.59 20.97
CA THR A 178 0.15 29.29 20.69
C THR A 178 0.01 28.43 19.43
N VAL A 179 0.75 28.76 18.36
CA VAL A 179 0.76 27.98 17.11
C VAL A 179 1.29 26.57 17.35
N VAL A 180 2.37 26.41 18.14
CA VAL A 180 2.94 25.10 18.45
C VAL A 180 1.99 24.25 19.28
N PHE A 181 1.41 24.80 20.35
CA PHE A 181 0.44 24.10 21.19
C PHE A 181 -0.82 23.69 20.42
N ASN A 182 -1.23 24.49 19.45
CA ASN A 182 -2.38 24.20 18.61
C ASN A 182 -2.01 23.49 17.30
N MET A 183 -0.74 23.07 17.11
CA MET A 183 -0.26 22.59 15.81
C MET A 183 -1.00 21.34 15.32
N GLY A 184 -1.37 20.41 16.21
CA GLY A 184 -2.15 19.23 15.85
C GLY A 184 -3.54 19.58 15.32
N ASN A 185 -4.23 20.48 16.01
CA ASN A 185 -5.56 20.94 15.61
C ASN A 185 -5.50 21.85 14.36
N ILE A 186 -4.42 22.63 14.20
CA ILE A 186 -4.13 23.38 12.98
C ILE A 186 -3.84 22.43 11.81
N SER A 187 -3.05 21.36 12.00
CA SER A 187 -2.78 20.39 10.93
C SER A 187 -4.04 19.65 10.51
N ASP A 188 -4.92 19.32 11.46
CA ASP A 188 -6.21 18.68 11.16
C ASP A 188 -7.14 19.64 10.43
N ALA A 189 -7.25 20.89 10.88
CA ALA A 189 -8.03 21.92 10.21
C ALA A 189 -7.50 22.24 8.81
N LEU A 190 -6.18 22.31 8.63
CA LEU A 190 -5.54 22.48 7.33
C LEU A 190 -5.76 21.26 6.44
N GLY A 191 -5.74 20.06 6.99
CA GLY A 191 -6.04 18.82 6.28
C GLY A 191 -7.48 18.78 5.77
N LEU A 192 -8.45 19.15 6.61
CA LEU A 192 -9.85 19.30 6.23
C LEU A 192 -10.03 20.36 5.15
N THR A 193 -9.37 21.51 5.31
CA THR A 193 -9.43 22.62 4.33
C THR A 193 -8.83 22.19 3.00
N TYR A 194 -7.69 21.51 3.03
CA TYR A 194 -7.03 20.95 1.85
C TYR A 194 -7.93 19.95 1.14
N PHE A 195 -8.57 19.03 1.89
CA PHE A 195 -9.47 18.04 1.30
C PHE A 195 -10.68 18.69 0.61
N HIS A 196 -11.31 19.68 1.25
CA HIS A 196 -12.41 20.42 0.66
C HIS A 196 -11.97 21.20 -0.59
N TRP A 197 -10.83 21.89 -0.52
CA TRP A 197 -10.26 22.62 -1.65
C TRP A 197 -9.90 21.69 -2.82
N ARG A 198 -9.26 20.56 -2.52
CA ARG A 198 -8.90 19.51 -3.49
C ARG A 198 -10.16 18.98 -4.17
N LYS A 199 -11.17 18.57 -3.41
CA LYS A 199 -12.44 18.06 -3.95
C LYS A 199 -13.12 19.07 -4.87
N LYS A 200 -13.19 20.34 -4.44
CA LYS A 200 -13.78 21.42 -5.24
C LYS A 200 -13.01 21.66 -6.54
N THR A 201 -11.68 21.63 -6.48
CA THR A 201 -10.82 21.85 -7.65
C THR A 201 -10.91 20.68 -8.63
N LEU A 202 -10.95 19.44 -8.13
CA LEU A 202 -11.13 18.24 -8.93
C LEU A 202 -12.51 18.21 -9.61
N GLN A 203 -13.58 18.60 -8.93
CA GLN A 203 -14.90 18.80 -9.53
C GLN A 203 -14.91 19.90 -10.60
N ALA A 204 -14.13 20.97 -10.40
CA ALA A 204 -13.97 22.02 -11.40
C ALA A 204 -13.16 21.56 -12.62
N MET A 205 -12.25 20.58 -12.48
CA MET A 205 -11.53 19.98 -13.62
C MET A 205 -12.42 19.03 -14.42
N GLU A 206 -13.34 18.34 -13.75
CA GLU A 206 -14.32 17.45 -14.39
C GLU A 206 -15.30 18.22 -15.27
N ASN A 207 -15.75 19.37 -14.78
CA ASN A 207 -16.70 20.24 -15.49
C ASN A 207 -16.03 21.24 -16.46
N ASP A 208 -14.71 21.20 -16.64
CA ASP A 208 -14.03 22.14 -17.56
C ASP A 208 -14.25 21.72 -19.03
N PRO A 209 -14.49 22.67 -19.96
CA PRO A 209 -14.69 22.37 -21.37
C PRO A 209 -13.45 21.76 -22.07
N ASN A 210 -12.27 21.81 -21.46
CA ASN A 210 -11.04 21.26 -22.04
C ASN A 210 -10.86 19.78 -21.68
N THR A 211 -10.92 18.91 -22.69
CA THR A 211 -10.75 17.44 -22.58
C THR A 211 -9.41 17.02 -21.96
N LYS A 212 -8.36 17.85 -22.03
CA LYS A 212 -7.06 17.57 -21.39
C LYS A 212 -7.14 17.58 -19.86
N TRP A 213 -7.97 18.44 -19.27
CA TRP A 213 -8.12 18.53 -17.82
C TRP A 213 -9.05 17.44 -17.27
N GLN A 214 -10.09 17.08 -18.03
CA GLN A 214 -10.95 15.93 -17.75
C GLN A 214 -10.17 14.60 -17.75
N GLY A 215 -9.32 14.37 -18.77
CA GLY A 215 -8.46 13.18 -18.82
C GLY A 215 -7.41 13.12 -17.71
N ARG A 216 -7.00 14.27 -17.16
CA ARG A 216 -6.10 14.34 -16.00
C ARG A 216 -6.82 14.07 -14.68
N ARG A 217 -8.07 14.52 -14.55
CA ARG A 217 -8.91 14.24 -13.38
C ARG A 217 -9.06 12.74 -13.11
N GLY A 218 -9.27 11.95 -14.16
CA GLY A 218 -9.39 10.48 -14.05
C GLY A 218 -8.13 9.80 -13.51
N ARG A 219 -6.95 10.40 -13.67
CA ARG A 219 -5.68 9.87 -13.12
C ARG A 219 -5.53 10.09 -11.62
N PHE A 220 -6.34 10.95 -11.01
CA PHE A 220 -6.30 11.21 -9.56
C PHE A 220 -7.22 10.29 -8.75
N ASP A 221 -8.12 9.53 -9.40
CA ASP A 221 -9.07 8.60 -8.75
C ASP A 221 -8.76 7.11 -9.03
N GLU A 222 -7.68 6.80 -9.76
CA GLU A 222 -7.32 5.42 -10.09
C GLU A 222 -6.86 4.67 -8.83
N PHE A 223 -7.65 3.69 -8.39
CA PHE A 223 -7.34 2.83 -7.25
C PHE A 223 -7.50 1.35 -7.64
N PRO A 224 -6.48 0.49 -7.42
CA PRO A 224 -5.16 0.78 -6.86
C PRO A 224 -4.27 1.60 -7.83
N PRO A 225 -3.28 2.36 -7.31
CA PRO A 225 -2.38 3.13 -8.15
C PRO A 225 -1.62 2.20 -9.10
N ASN A 226 -1.82 2.39 -10.40
CA ASN A 226 -1.16 1.59 -11.42
C ASN A 226 0.36 1.87 -11.39
N ILE A 227 1.16 0.89 -10.98
CA ILE A 227 2.61 1.03 -10.75
C ILE A 227 3.34 1.45 -12.04
N GLU A 228 2.83 1.07 -13.21
CA GLU A 228 3.42 1.43 -14.52
C GLU A 228 3.12 2.88 -14.93
N ARG A 229 2.04 3.48 -14.41
CA ARG A 229 1.64 4.86 -14.72
C ARG A 229 1.97 5.76 -13.54
N ARG A 230 2.90 6.70 -13.74
CA ARG A 230 3.22 7.72 -12.73
C ARG A 230 1.94 8.44 -12.28
N VAL A 231 1.62 8.31 -10.98
CA VAL A 231 0.55 9.05 -10.32
C VAL A 231 0.70 10.54 -10.66
N ALA A 232 -0.39 11.18 -11.09
CA ALA A 232 -0.36 12.59 -11.44
C ALA A 232 0.05 13.41 -10.21
N SER A 233 1.06 14.28 -10.36
CA SER A 233 1.52 15.10 -9.25
C SER A 233 0.44 16.08 -8.80
N GLU A 234 0.28 16.24 -7.48
CA GLU A 234 -0.65 17.20 -6.86
C GLU A 234 -0.38 18.67 -7.31
N TRP A 235 0.82 18.94 -7.81
CA TRP A 235 1.18 20.22 -8.45
C TRP A 235 0.30 20.58 -9.66
N TRP A 236 -0.27 19.60 -10.36
CA TRP A 236 -1.22 19.88 -11.44
C TRP A 236 -2.53 20.50 -10.94
N ILE A 237 -2.91 20.25 -9.68
CA ILE A 237 -4.09 20.87 -9.05
C ILE A 237 -3.84 22.36 -8.83
N ALA A 238 -2.66 22.71 -8.29
CA ALA A 238 -2.23 24.10 -8.15
C ALA A 238 -2.13 24.80 -9.52
N HIS A 239 -1.58 24.12 -10.53
CA HIS A 239 -1.46 24.67 -11.88
C HIS A 239 -2.82 24.95 -12.54
N TYR A 240 -3.80 24.04 -12.37
CA TYR A 240 -5.16 24.26 -12.87
C TYR A 240 -5.84 25.44 -12.16
N GLN A 241 -5.64 25.60 -10.86
CA GLN A 241 -6.19 26.73 -10.12
C GLN A 241 -5.62 28.06 -10.62
N ALA A 242 -4.30 28.12 -10.87
CA ALA A 242 -3.65 29.28 -11.47
C ALA A 242 -4.18 29.57 -12.89
N TYR A 243 -4.39 28.52 -13.69
CA TYR A 243 -5.01 28.63 -15.02
C TYR A 243 -6.43 29.20 -14.95
N GLN A 244 -7.26 28.71 -14.02
CA GLN A 244 -8.63 29.16 -13.85
C GLN A 244 -8.71 30.63 -13.39
N LEU A 245 -7.82 31.05 -12.47
CA LEU A 245 -7.69 32.44 -12.05
C LEU A 245 -7.26 33.34 -13.22
N GLY A 246 -6.28 32.91 -14.01
CA GLY A 246 -5.83 33.64 -15.20
C GLY A 246 -6.94 33.82 -16.25
N ARG A 247 -7.79 32.80 -16.44
CA ARG A 247 -8.96 32.90 -17.34
C ARG A 247 -9.97 33.94 -16.84
N LYS A 248 -10.32 33.89 -15.55
CA LYS A 248 -11.26 34.85 -14.93
C LYS A 248 -10.75 36.29 -15.02
N VAL A 249 -9.46 36.53 -14.79
CA VAL A 249 -8.85 37.86 -14.92
C VAL A 249 -8.91 38.36 -16.36
N LYS A 250 -8.59 37.50 -17.35
CA LYS A 250 -8.65 37.86 -18.77
C LYS A 250 -10.08 38.19 -19.23
N ASP A 251 -11.06 37.43 -18.79
CA ASP A 251 -12.47 37.66 -19.12
C ASP A 251 -13.02 38.92 -18.44
N GLY A 252 -12.61 39.18 -17.19
CA GLY A 252 -12.89 40.44 -16.49
C GLY A 252 -12.28 41.66 -17.19
N LEU A 253 -11.02 41.56 -17.65
CA LEU A 253 -10.35 42.63 -18.40
C LEU A 253 -11.01 42.92 -19.74
N LYS A 254 -11.46 41.88 -20.47
CA LYS A 254 -12.21 42.04 -21.72
C LYS A 254 -13.54 42.74 -21.50
N THR A 255 -14.27 42.36 -20.45
CA THR A 255 -15.56 42.98 -20.09
C THR A 255 -15.37 44.44 -19.70
N PHE A 256 -14.32 44.76 -18.95
CA PHE A 256 -13.98 46.14 -18.59
C PHE A 256 -13.58 46.98 -19.80
N LYS A 257 -12.74 46.45 -20.70
CA LYS A 257 -12.31 47.13 -21.93
C LYS A 257 -13.48 47.39 -22.88
N GLY A 258 -14.39 46.42 -23.03
CA GLY A 258 -15.61 46.57 -23.84
C GLY A 258 -16.57 47.64 -23.28
N ARG A 259 -16.63 47.79 -21.97
CA ARG A 259 -17.43 48.83 -21.31
C ARG A 259 -16.88 50.25 -21.52
N PHE A 260 -15.57 50.39 -21.71
CA PHE A 260 -14.93 51.67 -22.03
C PHE A 260 -15.09 52.04 -23.51
N THR A 261 -14.97 51.08 -24.43
CA THR A 261 -15.14 51.34 -25.88
C THR A 261 -16.59 51.56 -26.28
N GLY A 262 -17.57 50.97 -25.57
CA GLY A 262 -19.00 51.20 -25.82
C GLY A 262 -19.52 52.59 -25.37
N ARG A 263 -18.72 53.38 -24.63
CA ARG A 263 -19.14 54.70 -24.15
C ARG A 263 -18.79 55.85 -25.10
N GLU A 264 -17.85 55.65 -26.03
CA GLU A 264 -17.52 56.64 -27.08
C GLU A 264 -18.47 56.57 -28.29
N ALA A 265 -19.17 55.45 -28.51
CA ALA A 265 -20.06 55.30 -29.67
C ALA A 265 -21.45 55.97 -29.52
N ASN A 266 -21.78 56.53 -28.35
CA ASN A 266 -23.11 57.07 -28.05
C ASN A 266 -23.15 58.62 -27.92
N SER A 267 -22.08 59.32 -28.29
CA SER A 267 -22.02 60.80 -28.25
C SER A 267 -22.37 61.49 -29.58
N ASP A 268 -22.56 60.76 -30.68
CA ASP A 268 -22.72 61.37 -32.02
C ASP A 268 -24.17 61.46 -32.54
N SER A 269 -25.17 61.52 -31.66
CA SER A 269 -26.56 61.77 -32.06
C SER A 269 -27.20 62.96 -31.33
N ILE A 270 -26.81 64.17 -31.76
CA ILE A 270 -27.54 65.40 -31.45
C ILE A 270 -28.45 65.72 -32.65
N PRO A 271 -29.79 65.72 -32.53
CA PRO A 271 -30.66 66.24 -33.58
C PRO A 271 -30.72 67.77 -33.50
N ALA A 272 -30.47 68.42 -34.65
CA ALA A 272 -30.66 69.85 -34.83
C ALA A 272 -32.17 70.19 -34.78
N SER A 273 -32.61 70.92 -33.75
CA SER A 273 -33.97 71.47 -33.68
C SER A 273 -34.05 72.77 -34.48
N GLY A 274 -34.88 72.74 -35.52
CA GLY A 274 -35.19 73.87 -36.38
C GLY A 274 -35.93 75.01 -35.68
N THR A 275 -35.76 76.16 -36.31
CA THR A 275 -36.25 77.50 -35.99
C THR A 275 -37.69 77.75 -36.49
N GLY A 276 -38.39 78.68 -35.82
CA GLY A 276 -39.58 79.40 -36.30
C GLY A 276 -40.93 78.88 -35.77
N ASN A 277 -41.96 79.68 -35.52
CA ASN A 277 -42.14 81.13 -35.64
C ASN A 277 -43.53 81.51 -35.06
N VAL A 278 -43.65 82.77 -34.59
CA VAL A 278 -44.86 83.57 -34.24
C VAL A 278 -45.65 83.21 -32.98
#